data_AF-A0AAX4L535-F1
#
_entry.id   AF-A0AAX4L535-F1
#
_cell.length_a   1.000
_cell.length_b   1.000
_cell.length_c   1.000
_cell.angle_alpha   90.00
_cell.angle_beta   90.00
_cell.angle_gamma   90.00
#
_symmetry.space_group_name_H-M   'P 1'
#
loop_
_entity.id
_entity.type
_entity.pdbx_description
1 polymer ?
#
loop_
_entity_poly.entity_id
_entity_poly.type
_entity_poly.pdbx_seq_one_letter_code
_entity_poly.pdbx_strand_id
1 'polypeptide(L)'
;MIKADVISDAREKLQKFLGFSFPLPIVIEISTPYHAYYKSGIIFVGYFDEEYTYELERTIIHEMVHYVQDAICRPKFPYLHVIIESIPLAFGIGNGKLLRYLRFVEGFATWVDEEIMGYRGDDYWFSSPKYYFRVYYEGAQIFRKIARELGKDKAIEYGLMNKEFCKKPENYESIRKRVIVATS
;
A
#
# COMPACT_ATOMS: atom_id res chain seq x y z
N MET A 1 -3.49 22.47 1.59
CA MET A 1 -2.01 22.51 1.69
C MET A 1 -1.53 21.45 2.67
N ILE A 2 -1.00 20.37 2.12
CA ILE A 2 -0.36 19.29 2.89
C ILE A 2 0.87 19.87 3.59
N LYS A 3 0.94 19.72 4.92
CA LYS A 3 2.11 20.15 5.68
C LYS A 3 3.30 19.22 5.36
N ALA A 4 4.48 19.80 5.17
CA ALA A 4 5.66 19.07 4.70
C ALA A 4 6.22 18.05 5.71
N ASP A 5 5.93 18.26 6.99
CA ASP A 5 6.21 17.34 8.10
C ASP A 5 5.45 16.02 7.93
N VAL A 6 4.15 16.06 7.59
CA VAL A 6 3.30 14.86 7.41
C VAL A 6 3.90 13.88 6.39
N ILE A 7 4.40 14.41 5.27
CA ILE A 7 5.03 13.58 4.22
C ILE A 7 6.32 12.94 4.73
N SER A 8 7.14 13.69 5.47
CA SER A 8 8.42 13.22 5.99
C SER A 8 8.21 12.18 7.10
N ASP A 9 7.28 12.43 8.02
CA ASP A 9 6.91 11.55 9.12
C ASP A 9 6.33 10.22 8.61
N ALA A 10 5.44 10.27 7.61
CA ALA A 10 4.89 9.10 6.94
C ALA A 10 6.01 8.21 6.35
N ARG A 11 7.00 8.83 5.68
CA ARG A 11 8.14 8.11 5.13
C ARG A 11 8.98 7.48 6.24
N GLU A 12 9.28 8.20 7.32
CA GLU A 12 10.08 7.67 8.42
C GLU A 12 9.41 6.46 9.09
N LYS A 13 8.09 6.57 9.35
CA LYS A 13 7.29 5.47 9.87
C LYS A 13 7.33 4.25 8.95
N LEU A 14 7.15 4.46 7.64
CA LEU A 14 7.17 3.38 6.66
C LEU A 14 8.57 2.73 6.55
N GLN A 15 9.64 3.52 6.52
CA GLN A 15 11.02 3.00 6.50
C GLN A 15 11.32 2.17 7.75
N LYS A 16 10.89 2.64 8.93
CA LYS A 16 11.03 1.90 10.18
C LYS A 16 10.25 0.58 10.15
N PHE A 17 9.03 0.59 9.61
CA PHE A 17 8.24 -0.62 9.48
C PHE A 17 8.88 -1.66 8.55
N LEU A 18 9.34 -1.20 7.38
CA LEU A 18 9.92 -2.03 6.32
C LEU A 18 11.35 -2.48 6.61
N GLY A 19 12.09 -1.76 7.45
CA GLY A 19 13.48 -2.07 7.78
C GLY A 19 14.50 -1.68 6.71
N PHE A 20 14.14 -0.79 5.78
CA PHE A 20 15.05 -0.25 4.77
C PHE A 20 14.64 1.17 4.35
N SER A 21 15.60 1.92 3.80
CA SER A 21 15.37 3.27 3.28
C SER A 21 14.97 3.26 1.81
N PHE A 22 14.19 4.26 1.40
CA PHE A 22 13.80 4.48 0.01
C PHE A 22 13.74 6.00 -0.27
N PRO A 23 13.79 6.44 -1.55
CA PRO A 23 13.74 7.86 -1.89
C PRO A 23 12.40 8.46 -1.52
N LEU A 24 12.38 9.75 -1.18
CA LEU A 24 11.11 10.46 -1.00
C LEU A 24 10.37 10.54 -2.35
N PRO A 25 9.09 10.12 -2.44
CA PRO A 25 8.32 10.27 -3.67
C PRO A 25 7.94 11.73 -3.90
N ILE A 26 7.62 12.05 -5.15
CA ILE A 26 7.00 13.34 -5.48
C ILE A 26 5.53 13.26 -5.04
N VAL A 27 5.09 14.24 -4.25
CA VAL A 27 3.70 14.37 -3.80
C VAL A 27 3.10 15.63 -4.42
N ILE A 28 1.95 15.49 -5.09
CA ILE A 28 1.23 16.58 -5.75
C ILE A 28 -0.16 16.69 -5.14
N GLU A 29 -0.51 17.89 -4.66
CA GLU A 29 -1.86 18.20 -4.20
C GLU A 29 -2.81 18.37 -5.39
N ILE A 30 -4.00 17.75 -5.34
CA ILE A 30 -5.06 17.83 -6.35
C ILE A 30 -6.36 18.36 -5.73
N SER A 31 -7.29 18.82 -6.58
CA SER A 31 -8.55 19.45 -6.14
C SER A 31 -9.63 18.46 -5.66
N THR A 32 -9.40 17.16 -5.76
CA THR A 32 -10.38 16.14 -5.34
C THR A 32 -10.26 15.93 -3.83
N PRO A 33 -11.30 16.18 -3.01
CA PRO A 33 -11.22 15.98 -1.56
C PRO A 33 -11.02 14.51 -1.17
N TYR A 34 -10.35 14.28 -0.03
CA TYR A 34 -10.34 12.99 0.68
C TYR A 34 -9.93 11.77 -0.17
N HIS A 35 -9.15 12.00 -1.21
CA HIS A 35 -8.76 10.98 -2.17
C HIS A 35 -7.26 11.03 -2.42
N ALA A 36 -6.64 9.88 -2.64
CA ALA A 36 -5.27 9.82 -3.13
C ALA A 36 -5.09 8.63 -4.06
N TYR A 37 -4.08 8.73 -4.91
CA TYR A 37 -3.64 7.60 -5.71
C TYR A 37 -2.17 7.74 -6.12
N TYR A 38 -1.51 6.61 -6.25
CA TYR A 38 -0.16 6.49 -6.77
C TYR A 38 -0.16 6.25 -8.29
N LYS A 39 0.71 6.97 -9.01
CA LYS A 39 0.97 6.70 -10.43
C LYS A 39 2.39 7.10 -10.83
N SER A 40 3.16 6.13 -11.31
CA SER A 40 4.44 6.35 -12.00
C SER A 40 5.44 7.22 -11.24
N GLY A 41 5.65 6.91 -9.95
CA GLY A 41 6.59 7.63 -9.08
C GLY A 41 6.02 8.89 -8.42
N ILE A 42 4.75 9.23 -8.69
CA ILE A 42 4.08 10.41 -8.15
C ILE A 42 2.88 9.94 -7.31
N ILE A 43 2.72 10.53 -6.13
CA ILE A 43 1.54 10.39 -5.29
C ILE A 43 0.68 11.64 -5.49
N PHE A 44 -0.56 11.46 -5.92
CA PHE A 44 -1.54 12.53 -6.02
C PHE A 44 -2.41 12.48 -4.77
N VAL A 45 -2.52 13.59 -4.05
CA VAL A 45 -3.26 13.65 -2.79
C VAL A 45 -4.24 14.81 -2.83
N GLY A 46 -5.47 14.53 -2.50
CA GLY A 46 -6.55 15.49 -2.36
C GLY A 46 -6.34 16.46 -1.21
N TYR A 47 -7.21 17.46 -1.12
CA TYR A 47 -7.26 18.26 0.09
C TYR A 47 -7.97 17.48 1.22
N PHE A 48 -7.44 17.64 2.43
CA PHE A 48 -8.02 17.14 3.68
C PHE A 48 -8.17 18.34 4.61
N ASP A 49 -9.31 18.43 5.31
CA ASP A 49 -9.49 19.46 6.33
C ASP A 49 -8.55 19.21 7.52
N GLU A 50 -8.21 20.24 8.31
CA GLU A 50 -7.17 20.15 9.35
C GLU A 50 -7.45 19.06 10.39
N GLU A 51 -8.74 18.81 10.68
CA GLU A 51 -9.19 17.76 11.59
C GLU A 51 -8.89 16.34 11.09
N TYR A 52 -8.64 16.16 9.79
CA TYR A 52 -8.32 14.88 9.15
C TYR A 52 -6.81 14.70 8.88
N THR A 53 -5.95 15.36 9.66
CA THR A 53 -4.49 15.23 9.52
C THR A 53 -4.03 13.77 9.70
N TYR A 54 -4.68 13.01 10.59
CA TYR A 54 -4.36 11.61 10.84
C TYR A 54 -4.73 10.72 9.65
N GLU A 55 -5.88 10.95 9.03
CA GLU A 55 -6.35 10.27 7.82
C GLU A 55 -5.50 10.65 6.60
N LEU A 56 -5.06 11.89 6.51
CA LEU A 56 -4.10 12.36 5.50
C LEU A 56 -2.78 11.59 5.62
N GLU A 57 -2.21 11.50 6.82
CA GLU A 57 -0.96 10.77 7.04
C GLU A 57 -1.11 9.29 6.68
N ARG A 58 -2.19 8.64 7.13
CA ARG A 58 -2.49 7.25 6.79
C ARG A 58 -2.62 7.05 5.28
N THR A 59 -3.31 7.95 4.60
CA THR A 59 -3.48 7.92 3.14
C THR A 59 -2.12 8.07 2.43
N ILE A 60 -1.27 8.98 2.89
CA ILE A 60 0.09 9.14 2.36
C ILE A 60 0.92 7.86 2.57
N ILE A 61 0.86 7.25 3.76
CA ILE A 61 1.55 5.98 4.03
C ILE A 61 1.08 4.89 3.05
N HIS A 62 -0.23 4.77 2.84
CA HIS A 62 -0.82 3.81 1.91
C HIS A 62 -0.26 3.99 0.48
N GLU A 63 -0.28 5.21 -0.05
CA GLU A 63 0.23 5.49 -1.39
C GLU A 63 1.76 5.38 -1.48
N MET A 64 2.48 5.65 -0.39
CA MET A 64 3.93 5.40 -0.33
C MET A 64 4.26 3.91 -0.38
N VAL A 65 3.40 3.04 0.16
CA VAL A 65 3.57 1.59 0.01
C VAL A 65 3.44 1.18 -1.45
N HIS A 66 2.49 1.76 -2.19
CA HIS A 66 2.38 1.56 -3.64
C HIS A 66 3.62 2.04 -4.39
N TYR A 67 4.17 3.20 -4.02
CA TYR A 67 5.46 3.68 -4.54
C TYR A 67 6.60 2.68 -4.31
N VAL A 68 6.73 2.15 -3.09
CA VAL A 68 7.77 1.16 -2.75
C VAL A 68 7.55 -0.14 -3.52
N GLN A 69 6.31 -0.63 -3.62
CA GLN A 69 5.99 -1.81 -4.42
C GLN A 69 6.37 -1.61 -5.89
N ASP A 70 6.08 -0.45 -6.50
CA ASP A 70 6.47 -0.20 -7.88
C ASP A 70 7.99 -0.15 -8.07
N ALA A 71 8.70 0.50 -7.15
CA ALA A 71 10.15 0.62 -7.18
C ALA A 71 10.85 -0.75 -7.06
N ILE A 72 10.31 -1.65 -6.25
CA ILE A 72 10.93 -2.96 -5.94
C ILE A 72 10.36 -4.05 -6.85
N CYS A 73 9.08 -4.37 -6.67
CA CYS A 73 8.37 -5.48 -7.29
C CYS A 73 8.04 -5.20 -8.76
N ARG A 74 7.81 -3.91 -9.10
CA ARG A 74 7.30 -3.43 -10.39
C ARG A 74 6.13 -4.29 -10.87
N PRO A 75 4.92 -4.10 -10.30
CA PRO A 75 3.80 -4.98 -10.54
C PRO A 75 3.51 -5.25 -12.03
N LYS A 76 3.07 -6.48 -12.32
CA LYS A 76 2.84 -6.92 -13.71
C LYS A 76 1.73 -6.15 -14.40
N PHE A 77 0.68 -5.82 -13.66
CA PHE A 77 -0.43 -4.98 -14.08
C PHE A 77 -0.22 -3.55 -13.56
N PRO A 78 -0.72 -2.52 -14.25
CA PRO A 78 -0.66 -1.16 -13.74
C PRO A 78 -1.58 -0.99 -12.52
N TYR A 79 -1.23 -0.05 -11.63
CA TYR A 79 -2.14 0.41 -10.57
C TYR A 79 -3.40 0.97 -11.23
N LEU A 80 -4.54 0.37 -10.90
CA LEU A 80 -5.77 0.48 -11.68
C LEU A 80 -6.91 1.11 -10.84
N HIS A 81 -6.57 1.87 -9.77
CA HIS A 81 -7.50 2.53 -8.85
C HIS A 81 -8.70 3.16 -9.57
N VAL A 82 -8.44 4.03 -10.56
CA VAL A 82 -9.48 4.84 -11.21
C VAL A 82 -10.43 4.05 -12.14
N ILE A 83 -9.91 3.08 -12.90
CA ILE A 83 -10.71 2.33 -13.88
C ILE A 83 -11.53 1.21 -13.21
N ILE A 84 -11.05 0.67 -12.08
CA ILE A 84 -11.70 -0.44 -11.38
C ILE A 84 -12.77 0.02 -10.40
N GLU A 85 -12.59 1.19 -9.76
CA GLU A 85 -13.65 1.81 -8.96
C GLU A 85 -14.90 2.11 -9.80
N SER A 86 -14.74 2.27 -11.12
CA SER A 86 -15.81 2.70 -12.03
C SER A 86 -16.49 1.58 -12.83
N ILE A 87 -15.85 0.41 -13.10
CA ILE A 87 -16.33 -0.49 -14.17
C ILE A 87 -16.62 -1.97 -13.81
N PRO A 88 -15.85 -2.76 -13.03
CA PRO A 88 -16.18 -4.19 -12.93
C PRO A 88 -16.13 -4.81 -11.51
N LEU A 89 -17.28 -4.80 -10.83
CA LEU A 89 -17.72 -5.92 -9.98
C LEU A 89 -19.16 -6.41 -10.29
N ALA A 90 -19.87 -5.74 -11.21
CA ALA A 90 -21.21 -6.15 -11.66
C ALA A 90 -21.24 -7.54 -12.34
N PHE A 91 -20.09 -8.06 -12.78
CA PHE A 91 -19.99 -9.34 -13.53
C PHE A 91 -19.39 -10.51 -12.75
N GLY A 92 -19.32 -10.46 -11.41
CA GLY A 92 -19.14 -11.69 -10.62
C GLY A 92 -17.79 -12.43 -10.76
N ILE A 93 -16.69 -11.74 -11.06
CA ILE A 93 -15.35 -12.37 -11.07
C ILE A 93 -14.81 -12.46 -9.62
N GLY A 94 -15.39 -13.36 -8.82
CA GLY A 94 -15.02 -13.57 -7.42
C GLY A 94 -13.69 -14.31 -7.19
N ASN A 95 -13.09 -14.87 -8.25
CA ASN A 95 -11.88 -15.72 -8.18
C ASN A 95 -10.85 -15.44 -9.31
N GLY A 96 -10.98 -14.31 -10.00
CA GLY A 96 -10.11 -14.00 -11.14
C GLY A 96 -8.70 -13.55 -10.74
N LYS A 97 -7.74 -13.74 -11.66
CA LYS A 97 -6.36 -13.25 -11.53
C LYS A 97 -6.29 -11.75 -11.20
N LEU A 98 -7.23 -10.95 -11.72
CA LEU A 98 -7.33 -9.52 -11.44
C LEU A 98 -7.68 -9.24 -9.98
N LEU A 99 -8.69 -9.90 -9.40
CA LEU A 99 -9.05 -9.70 -7.99
C LEU A 99 -7.93 -10.12 -7.05
N ARG A 100 -7.24 -11.24 -7.36
CA ARG A 100 -6.07 -11.68 -6.59
C ARG A 100 -4.93 -10.67 -6.67
N TYR A 101 -4.72 -10.08 -7.83
CA TYR A 101 -3.74 -9.00 -8.02
C TYR A 101 -4.11 -7.75 -7.22
N LEU A 102 -5.37 -7.29 -7.26
CA LEU A 102 -5.81 -6.12 -6.48
C LEU A 102 -5.68 -6.36 -4.98
N ARG A 103 -6.11 -7.53 -4.49
CA ARG A 103 -5.91 -7.93 -3.09
C ARG A 103 -4.45 -7.98 -2.69
N PHE A 104 -3.57 -8.33 -3.62
CA PHE A 104 -2.13 -8.34 -3.37
C PHE A 104 -1.57 -6.93 -3.24
N VAL A 105 -1.96 -6.01 -4.13
CA VAL A 105 -1.47 -4.63 -4.12
C VAL A 105 -2.12 -3.81 -2.99
N GLU A 106 -3.43 -3.64 -3.04
CA GLU A 106 -4.18 -2.84 -2.06
C GLU A 106 -4.16 -3.48 -0.67
N GLY A 107 -4.22 -4.80 -0.59
CA GLY A 107 -4.15 -5.50 0.69
C GLY A 107 -2.80 -5.35 1.38
N PHE A 108 -1.70 -5.26 0.63
CA PHE A 108 -0.38 -4.98 1.22
C PHE A 108 -0.34 -3.57 1.80
N ALA A 109 -0.71 -2.56 1.01
CA ALA A 109 -0.74 -1.17 1.45
C ALA A 109 -1.68 -0.96 2.63
N THR A 110 -2.86 -1.58 2.61
CA THR A 110 -3.83 -1.55 3.72
C THR A 110 -3.25 -2.19 4.98
N TRP A 111 -2.67 -3.38 4.86
CA TRP A 111 -2.08 -4.05 6.02
C TRP A 111 -0.95 -3.22 6.63
N VAL A 112 -0.06 -2.68 5.80
CA VAL A 112 1.05 -1.83 6.27
C VAL A 112 0.54 -0.55 6.93
N ASP A 113 -0.43 0.14 6.32
CA ASP A 113 -1.00 1.35 6.91
C ASP A 113 -1.66 1.06 8.27
N GLU A 114 -2.33 -0.09 8.41
CA GLU A 114 -3.00 -0.48 9.65
C GLU A 114 -2.02 -0.96 10.73
N GLU A 115 -0.89 -1.56 10.38
CA GLU A 115 0.16 -1.89 11.35
C GLU A 115 0.89 -0.63 11.86
N ILE A 116 1.04 0.38 11.02
CA ILE A 116 1.73 1.63 11.39
C ILE A 116 0.80 2.56 12.16
N MET A 117 -0.41 2.76 11.66
CA MET A 117 -1.33 3.77 12.16
C MET A 117 -2.36 3.19 13.12
N GLY A 118 -2.59 1.87 13.12
CA GLY A 118 -3.61 1.19 13.91
C GLY A 118 -4.73 0.64 13.03
N TYR A 119 -5.36 -0.42 13.49
CA TYR A 119 -6.47 -1.06 12.78
C TYR A 119 -7.72 -0.17 12.77
N ARG A 120 -8.39 -0.04 11.63
CA ARG A 120 -9.60 0.78 11.50
C ARG A 120 -10.84 0.21 12.20
N GLY A 121 -10.80 -1.08 12.58
CA GLY A 121 -11.91 -1.78 13.20
C GLY A 121 -12.79 -2.52 12.20
N ASP A 122 -13.41 -3.61 12.66
CA ASP A 122 -14.27 -4.46 11.83
C ASP A 122 -15.50 -3.71 11.32
N ASP A 123 -16.09 -2.85 12.16
CA ASP A 123 -17.28 -2.06 11.81
C ASP A 123 -17.05 -1.10 10.62
N TYR A 124 -15.86 -0.49 10.56
CA TYR A 124 -15.45 0.33 9.42
C TYR A 124 -15.42 -0.50 8.13
N TRP A 125 -14.81 -1.68 8.18
CA TRP A 125 -14.68 -2.53 7.00
C TRP A 125 -16.01 -3.14 6.57
N PHE A 126 -16.84 -3.58 7.52
CA PHE A 126 -18.15 -4.15 7.21
C PHE A 126 -19.17 -3.12 6.70
N SER A 127 -18.98 -1.84 7.02
CA SER A 127 -19.78 -0.74 6.45
C SER A 127 -19.23 -0.21 5.12
N SER A 128 -18.00 -0.56 4.76
CA SER A 128 -17.38 -0.12 3.50
C SER A 128 -18.07 -0.74 2.28
N PRO A 129 -18.04 -0.07 1.11
CA PRO A 129 -18.57 -0.66 -0.11
C PRO A 129 -17.91 -2.03 -0.41
N LYS A 130 -18.69 -2.95 -0.97
CA LYS A 130 -18.27 -4.35 -1.22
C LYS A 130 -16.93 -4.49 -1.94
N TYR A 131 -16.61 -3.55 -2.83
CA TYR A 131 -15.30 -3.50 -3.49
C TYR A 131 -14.16 -3.31 -2.48
N TYR A 132 -14.24 -2.25 -1.67
CA TYR A 132 -13.24 -1.93 -0.66
C TYR A 132 -13.06 -3.07 0.33
N PHE A 133 -14.16 -3.65 0.81
CA PHE A 133 -14.11 -4.83 1.67
C PHE A 133 -13.35 -5.99 1.02
N ARG A 134 -13.63 -6.31 -0.25
CA ARG A 134 -13.01 -7.45 -0.92
C ARG A 134 -11.56 -7.24 -1.30
N VAL A 135 -11.17 -6.01 -1.61
CA VAL A 135 -9.83 -5.71 -2.14
C VAL A 135 -8.88 -5.30 -1.02
N TYR A 136 -9.31 -4.38 -0.16
CA TYR A 136 -8.47 -3.81 0.89
C TYR A 136 -8.53 -4.68 2.15
N TYR A 137 -9.73 -4.91 2.70
CA TYR A 137 -9.87 -5.67 3.95
C TYR A 137 -9.50 -7.15 3.79
N GLU A 138 -10.19 -7.89 2.91
CA GLU A 138 -9.87 -9.30 2.67
C GLU A 138 -8.44 -9.48 2.12
N GLY A 139 -7.93 -8.50 1.37
CA GLY A 139 -6.52 -8.46 0.95
C GLY A 139 -5.57 -8.36 2.13
N ALA A 140 -5.78 -7.39 3.04
CA ALA A 140 -4.99 -7.21 4.25
C ALA A 140 -5.04 -8.43 5.17
N GLN A 141 -6.17 -9.15 5.23
CA GLN A 141 -6.26 -10.40 5.99
C GLN A 141 -5.29 -11.48 5.51
N ILE A 142 -4.95 -11.51 4.22
CA ILE A 142 -3.92 -12.43 3.69
C ILE A 142 -2.56 -12.11 4.32
N PHE A 143 -2.18 -10.84 4.34
CA PHE A 143 -0.91 -10.39 4.93
C PHE A 143 -0.86 -10.59 6.44
N ARG A 144 -1.95 -10.28 7.15
CA ARG A 144 -2.10 -10.58 8.59
C ARG A 144 -1.90 -12.05 8.88
N LYS A 145 -2.51 -12.93 8.09
CA LYS A 145 -2.36 -14.37 8.25
C LYS A 145 -0.90 -14.79 8.06
N ILE A 146 -0.24 -14.33 7.00
CA ILE A 146 1.18 -14.60 6.75
C ILE A 146 2.04 -14.08 7.90
N ALA A 147 1.80 -12.84 8.38
CA ALA A 147 2.55 -12.24 9.46
C ALA A 147 2.40 -13.02 10.77
N ARG A 148 1.20 -13.50 11.08
CA ARG A 148 0.90 -14.32 12.26
C ARG A 148 1.54 -15.71 12.19
N GLU A 149 1.52 -16.35 11.02
CA GLU A 149 1.99 -17.73 10.84
C GLU A 149 3.49 -17.83 10.60
N LEU A 150 4.07 -16.85 9.88
CA LEU A 150 5.44 -16.90 9.38
C LEU A 150 6.30 -15.69 9.81
N GLY A 151 5.71 -14.70 10.48
CA GLY A 151 6.37 -13.48 10.92
C GLY A 151 6.22 -12.30 9.95
N LYS A 152 6.33 -11.08 10.50
CA LYS A 152 6.21 -9.80 9.76
C LYS A 152 7.08 -9.75 8.50
N ASP A 153 8.34 -10.16 8.62
CA ASP A 153 9.29 -10.09 7.51
C ASP A 153 8.88 -10.95 6.32
N LYS A 154 8.18 -12.08 6.57
CA LYS A 154 7.64 -12.94 5.51
C LYS A 154 6.42 -12.34 4.83
N ALA A 155 5.60 -11.59 5.54
CA ALA A 155 4.52 -10.82 4.93
C ALA A 155 5.06 -9.68 4.05
N ILE A 156 6.10 -8.98 4.51
CA ILE A 156 6.80 -7.95 3.71
C ILE A 156 7.45 -8.57 2.47
N GLU A 157 8.18 -9.68 2.63
CA GLU A 157 8.78 -10.42 1.49
C GLU A 157 7.72 -10.83 0.48
N TYR A 158 6.58 -11.36 0.94
CA TYR A 158 5.46 -11.70 0.07
C TYR A 158 4.99 -10.45 -0.71
N GLY A 159 4.75 -9.33 -0.03
CA GLY A 159 4.28 -8.07 -0.63
C GLY A 159 5.23 -7.43 -1.65
N LEU A 160 6.53 -7.77 -1.60
CA LEU A 160 7.56 -7.15 -2.43
C LEU A 160 8.24 -8.11 -3.42
N MET A 161 8.01 -9.42 -3.32
CA MET A 161 8.67 -10.43 -4.16
C MET A 161 7.74 -11.50 -4.74
N ASN A 162 6.43 -11.42 -4.55
CA ASN A 162 5.53 -12.44 -5.08
C ASN A 162 5.71 -12.64 -6.60
N LYS A 163 6.27 -13.79 -7.02
CA LYS A 163 6.62 -14.09 -8.42
C LYS A 163 5.41 -14.09 -9.37
N GLU A 164 4.20 -14.27 -8.85
CA GLU A 164 2.99 -14.19 -9.65
C GLU A 164 2.76 -12.76 -10.14
N PHE A 165 2.94 -11.78 -9.26
CA PHE A 165 2.55 -10.38 -9.49
C PHE A 165 3.72 -9.40 -9.69
N CYS A 166 4.93 -9.75 -9.24
CA CYS A 166 6.13 -8.96 -9.41
C CYS A 166 6.88 -9.28 -10.70
N LYS A 167 7.32 -8.25 -11.44
CA LYS A 167 8.18 -8.42 -12.62
C LYS A 167 9.65 -8.63 -12.23
N LYS A 168 10.09 -8.05 -11.12
CA LYS A 168 11.52 -8.01 -10.71
C LYS A 168 11.73 -8.35 -9.22
N PRO A 169 11.35 -9.55 -8.76
CA PRO A 169 11.50 -9.94 -7.36
C PRO A 169 12.96 -9.84 -6.85
N GLU A 170 13.95 -9.99 -7.73
CA GLU A 170 15.38 -9.89 -7.42
C GLU A 170 15.82 -8.53 -6.83
N ASN A 171 15.05 -7.46 -7.07
CA ASN A 171 15.35 -6.13 -6.54
C ASN A 171 15.30 -6.10 -5.00
N TYR A 172 14.36 -6.82 -4.39
CA TYR A 172 14.23 -6.86 -2.93
C TYR A 172 15.41 -7.59 -2.28
N GLU A 173 15.90 -8.67 -2.90
CA GLU A 173 17.07 -9.39 -2.41
C GLU A 173 18.32 -8.49 -2.37
N SER A 174 18.47 -7.62 -3.37
CA SER A 174 19.56 -6.64 -3.43
C SER A 174 19.46 -5.61 -2.29
N ILE A 175 18.25 -5.12 -2.00
CA ILE A 175 18.00 -4.16 -0.91
C ILE A 175 18.32 -4.81 0.45
N ARG A 176 17.82 -6.01 0.71
CA ARG A 176 18.03 -6.71 2.00
C ARG A 176 19.51 -6.98 2.27
N LYS A 177 20.28 -7.36 1.24
CA LYS A 177 21.74 -7.58 1.37
C LYS A 177 22.48 -6.31 1.78
N ARG A 178 22.09 -5.14 1.26
CA ARG A 178 22.69 -3.84 1.62
C ARG A 178 22.41 -3.44 3.06
N VAL A 179 21.21 -3.74 3.56
CA VAL A 179 20.83 -3.46 4.96
C VAL A 179 21.68 -4.29 5.92
N ILE A 180 21.84 -5.60 5.66
CA ILE A 180 22.62 -6.50 6.53
C ILE A 180 24.08 -6.04 6.65
N VAL A 181 24.69 -5.61 5.54
CA VAL A 181 26.08 -5.13 5.52
C VAL A 181 26.25 -3.80 6.26
N ALA A 182 25.23 -2.94 6.30
CA ALA A 182 25.30 -1.67 7.02
C ALA A 182 25.15 -1.82 8.55
N THR A 183 24.65 -2.95 9.03
CA THR A 183 24.43 -3.25 10.46
C THR A 183 25.40 -4.27 11.04
N SER A 184 26.39 -4.72 10.26
CA SER A 184 27.45 -5.66 10.65
C SER A 184 28.75 -4.91 10.91
#